data_AF-A0A965USS7-F1
#
_entry.id   AF-A0A965USS7-F1
#
_cell.length_a   1.000
_cell.length_b   1.000
_cell.length_c   1.000
_cell.angle_alpha   90.00
_cell.angle_beta   90.00
_cell.angle_gamma   90.00
#
_symmetry.space_group_name_H-M   'P 1'
#
loop_
_entity.id
_entity.type
_entity.pdbx_description
1 polymer ?
#
loop_
_entity_poly.entity_id
_entity_poly.type
_entity_poly.pdbx_seq_one_letter_code
_entity_poly.pdbx_strand_id
1 'polypeptide(L)'
;MPKVSTYTLLAASGIDRVNDSLYVVDATGPSSKRATVAGLWDAGLPGAHTLLGDVTVSGSYNWTWSGLSTLTLGASTITLAGLVQIQLPLGNTATQGQPLLLASAGASGLVAWSNLQESFIDPVNVTITAGRTLTDADHGDTLVYSGSSNITLTAPASLRSGFFVRVVVMGTGAITFAPGSGATVNGPQGQLSTGHQYATAELRKVTSTAFVAFGNLGNIA
;
A
#
# COMPACT_ATOMS: atom_id res chain seq x y z
N MET A 1 47.52 -19.13 38.22
CA MET A 1 46.11 -18.94 38.59
C MET A 1 45.74 -17.49 38.28
N PRO A 2 44.75 -17.20 37.41
CA PRO A 2 44.34 -15.82 37.19
C PRO A 2 43.64 -15.34 38.46
N LYS A 3 44.22 -14.33 39.11
CA LYS A 3 43.72 -13.74 40.34
C LYS A 3 42.55 -12.84 39.94
N VAL A 4 41.32 -13.37 39.95
CA VAL A 4 40.11 -12.57 39.76
C VAL A 4 39.87 -11.81 41.06
N SER A 5 40.43 -10.60 41.14
CA SER A 5 40.13 -9.71 42.25
C SER A 5 38.74 -9.11 42.03
N THR A 6 37.80 -9.49 42.90
CA THR A 6 36.47 -8.86 42.95
C THR A 6 36.61 -7.58 43.77
N TYR A 7 36.45 -6.42 43.15
CA TYR A 7 36.51 -5.14 43.84
C TYR A 7 35.11 -4.53 43.95
N THR A 8 34.63 -4.38 45.19
CA THR A 8 33.40 -3.64 45.50
C THR A 8 33.74 -2.15 45.50
N LEU A 9 33.11 -1.37 44.62
CA LEU A 9 33.19 0.09 44.66
C LEU A 9 32.53 0.60 45.95
N LEU A 10 33.34 0.98 46.94
CA LEU A 10 32.91 1.81 48.06
C LEU A 10 32.89 3.27 47.58
N ALA A 11 31.77 3.70 47.00
CA ALA A 11 31.53 5.12 46.79
C ALA A 11 30.21 5.49 47.48
N ALA A 12 30.33 6.18 48.62
CA ALA A 12 29.20 6.74 49.38
C ALA A 12 28.63 8.03 48.74
N SER A 13 29.16 8.43 47.59
CA SER A 13 28.63 9.46 46.70
C SER A 13 28.80 8.98 45.26
N GLY A 14 27.87 9.32 44.36
CA GLY A 14 27.95 8.93 42.95
C GLY A 14 29.29 9.33 42.32
N ILE A 15 29.80 8.47 41.43
CA ILE A 15 31.04 8.73 40.68
C ILE A 15 30.82 9.92 39.74
N ASP A 16 31.64 10.96 39.89
CA ASP A 16 31.63 12.14 39.02
C ASP A 16 32.41 11.85 37.72
N ARG A 17 31.72 11.90 36.59
CA ARG A 17 32.30 11.59 35.27
C ARG A 17 33.46 12.51 34.87
N VAL A 18 33.49 13.74 35.38
CA VAL A 18 34.47 14.76 35.00
C VAL A 18 35.62 14.82 35.99
N ASN A 19 35.31 14.75 37.29
CA ASN A 19 36.29 15.01 38.35
C ASN A 19 36.91 13.73 38.93
N ASP A 20 36.27 12.57 38.80
CA ASP A 20 36.82 11.33 39.31
C ASP A 20 37.78 10.66 38.32
N SER A 21 38.81 10.04 38.88
CA SER A 21 39.80 9.25 38.15
C SER A 21 39.90 7.86 38.74
N LEU A 22 39.84 6.83 37.90
CA LEU A 22 40.08 5.46 38.30
C LEU A 22 41.56 5.13 38.12
N TYR A 23 42.17 4.52 39.13
CA TYR A 23 43.51 3.96 38.97
C TYR A 23 43.42 2.61 38.28
N VAL A 24 44.24 2.43 37.24
CA VAL A 24 44.39 1.13 36.61
C VAL A 24 45.40 0.35 37.43
N VAL A 25 44.95 -0.77 38.01
CA VAL A 25 45.85 -1.72 38.68
C VAL A 25 46.19 -2.79 37.64
N ASP A 26 47.48 -2.98 37.35
CA ASP A 26 47.94 -4.08 36.52
C ASP A 26 48.48 -5.25 37.37
N ALA A 27 48.94 -6.32 36.73
CA ALA A 27 49.41 -7.53 37.40
C ALA A 27 50.63 -7.29 38.33
N THR A 28 51.31 -6.15 38.22
CA THR A 28 52.49 -5.77 39.02
C THR A 28 52.18 -4.83 40.18
N GLY A 29 50.94 -4.33 40.28
CA GLY A 29 50.50 -3.43 41.35
C GLY A 29 49.74 -2.21 40.83
N PRO A 30 49.45 -1.24 41.71
CA PRO A 30 48.79 -0.01 41.31
C PRO A 30 49.70 0.73 40.31
N SER A 31 49.24 0.86 39.07
CA SER A 31 50.01 1.57 38.07
C SER A 31 49.84 3.08 38.28
N SER A 32 50.84 3.86 37.88
CA SER A 32 50.73 5.33 37.82
C SER A 32 49.75 5.80 36.73
N LYS A 33 49.19 4.86 35.96
CA LYS A 33 48.25 5.15 34.88
C LYS A 33 46.86 5.34 35.47
N ARG A 34 46.32 6.54 35.23
CA ARG A 34 44.94 6.89 35.57
C ARG A 34 44.13 6.93 34.31
N ALA A 35 42.91 6.43 34.38
CA ALA A 35 41.91 6.69 33.36
C ALA A 35 40.87 7.63 33.98
N THR A 36 40.54 8.72 33.29
CA THR A 36 39.38 9.52 33.66
C THR A 36 38.12 8.69 33.38
N VAL A 37 37.09 8.85 34.21
CA VAL A 37 35.82 8.14 34.00
C VAL A 37 35.24 8.51 32.63
N ALA A 38 35.36 9.78 32.21
CA ALA A 38 35.05 10.22 30.85
C ALA A 38 35.85 9.46 29.77
N GLY A 39 37.16 9.29 29.95
CA GLY A 39 38.01 8.59 28.98
C GLY A 39 37.69 7.10 28.81
N LEU A 40 37.07 6.46 29.81
CA LEU A 40 36.59 5.08 29.70
C LEU A 40 35.20 4.98 29.05
N TRP A 41 34.40 6.04 29.14
CA TRP A 41 33.02 6.08 28.63
C TRP A 41 32.95 6.60 27.19
N ASP A 42 33.84 7.52 26.83
CA ASP A 42 33.89 8.19 25.52
C ASP A 42 34.99 7.64 24.61
N ALA A 43 35.80 6.68 25.10
CA ALA A 43 36.60 5.85 24.21
C ALA A 43 35.61 5.15 23.28
N GLY A 44 35.64 5.47 21.99
CA GLY A 44 34.79 4.81 21.00
C GLY A 44 35.06 3.31 21.06
N LEU A 45 34.27 2.59 21.87
CA LEU A 45 34.46 1.19 22.16
C LEU A 45 34.10 0.44 20.88
N PRO A 46 35.04 -0.16 20.15
CA PRO A 46 34.70 -0.97 19.00
C PRO A 46 33.93 -2.20 19.50
N GLY A 47 32.68 -2.38 19.06
CA GLY A 47 31.86 -3.53 19.44
C GLY A 47 30.37 -3.25 19.49
N ALA A 48 29.60 -4.30 19.75
CA ALA A 48 28.16 -4.22 19.97
C ALA A 48 27.89 -3.68 21.38
N HIS A 49 27.12 -2.58 21.46
CA HIS A 49 26.71 -1.98 22.72
C HIS A 49 25.24 -2.28 22.97
N THR A 50 24.92 -2.80 24.15
CA THR A 50 23.53 -2.95 24.59
C THR A 50 23.13 -1.68 25.32
N LEU A 51 22.16 -0.94 24.77
CA LEU A 51 21.61 0.25 25.40
C LEU A 51 20.47 -0.16 26.34
N LEU A 52 20.56 0.24 27.61
CA LEU A 52 19.49 0.06 28.59
C LEU A 52 18.68 1.36 28.67
N GLY A 53 17.76 1.57 27.72
CA GLY A 53 16.84 2.72 27.72
C GLY A 53 16.57 3.32 26.35
N ASP A 54 15.84 4.45 26.37
CA ASP A 54 15.46 5.18 25.15
C ASP A 54 16.66 5.92 24.53
N VAL A 55 16.68 5.95 23.21
CA VAL A 55 17.65 6.72 22.42
C VAL A 55 16.96 7.98 21.91
N THR A 56 17.23 9.11 22.57
CA THR A 56 16.80 10.42 22.09
C THR A 56 17.93 11.08 21.31
N VAL A 57 17.70 11.39 20.05
CA VAL A 57 18.66 12.14 19.21
C VAL A 57 17.99 13.40 18.68
N SER A 58 18.62 14.54 18.97
CA SER A 58 18.19 15.85 18.50
C SER A 58 19.16 16.36 17.42
N GLY A 59 18.65 16.67 16.23
CA GLY A 59 19.43 17.21 15.10
C GLY A 59 19.24 16.44 13.79
N SER A 60 19.94 16.87 12.73
CA SER A 60 19.90 16.23 11.41
C SER A 60 20.99 15.17 11.29
N TYR A 61 20.60 13.89 11.30
CA TYR A 61 21.52 12.77 11.18
C TYR A 61 21.03 11.77 10.12
N ASN A 62 21.99 11.12 9.45
CA ASN A 62 21.72 9.98 8.58
C ASN A 62 21.79 8.69 9.39
N TRP A 63 20.72 7.90 9.40
CA TRP A 63 20.64 6.63 10.12
C TRP A 63 20.59 5.48 9.13
N THR A 64 21.53 4.54 9.26
CA THR A 64 21.57 3.33 8.43
C THR A 64 21.45 2.09 9.31
N TRP A 65 20.36 1.35 9.15
CA TRP A 65 20.13 0.08 9.84
C TRP A 65 20.40 -1.08 8.87
N SER A 66 21.22 -2.05 9.27
CA SER A 66 21.46 -3.28 8.49
C SER A 66 21.03 -4.50 9.32
N GLY A 67 20.34 -5.46 8.69
CA GLY A 67 19.85 -6.66 9.38
C GLY A 67 18.64 -6.45 10.31
N LEU A 68 18.00 -5.27 10.27
CA LEU A 68 16.79 -4.99 11.03
C LEU A 68 15.58 -5.74 10.43
N SER A 69 14.99 -6.66 11.20
CA SER A 69 13.80 -7.42 10.76
C SER A 69 12.48 -6.69 11.02
N THR A 70 12.41 -5.84 12.04
CA THR A 70 11.19 -5.10 12.40
C THR A 70 11.54 -3.76 13.05
N LEU A 71 10.84 -2.70 12.65
CA LEU A 71 10.86 -1.39 13.29
C LEU A 71 9.46 -1.07 13.80
N THR A 72 9.28 -1.02 15.12
CA THR A 72 7.99 -0.66 15.75
C THR A 72 8.08 0.78 16.24
N LEU A 73 7.21 1.65 15.73
CA LEU A 73 7.17 3.06 16.09
C LEU A 73 5.93 3.30 16.97
N GLY A 74 6.15 3.55 18.26
CA GLY A 74 5.07 3.73 19.25
C GLY A 74 4.43 5.12 19.27
N ALA A 75 4.70 5.96 18.26
CA ALA A 75 4.22 7.34 18.22
C ALA A 75 2.84 7.43 17.54
N SER A 76 1.97 8.32 18.04
CA SER A 76 0.67 8.63 17.43
C SER A 76 0.79 9.30 16.06
N THR A 77 1.95 9.91 15.77
CA THR A 77 2.25 10.61 14.52
C THR A 77 3.72 10.40 14.13
N ILE A 78 3.97 10.03 12.88
CA ILE A 78 5.30 10.00 12.26
C ILE A 78 5.34 11.09 11.19
N THR A 79 6.20 12.10 11.35
CA THR A 79 6.33 13.20 10.38
C THR A 79 7.54 12.94 9.48
N LEU A 80 7.29 12.66 8.20
CA LEU A 80 8.32 12.48 7.16
C LEU A 80 8.27 13.72 6.25
N ALA A 81 9.27 14.60 6.37
CA ALA A 81 9.35 15.81 5.54
C ALA A 81 10.21 15.57 4.30
N GLY A 82 9.72 15.94 3.11
CA GLY A 82 10.44 15.81 1.86
C GLY A 82 10.20 14.48 1.12
N LEU A 83 11.18 14.04 0.33
CA LEU A 83 11.05 12.87 -0.54
C LEU A 83 11.42 11.59 0.21
N VAL A 84 10.47 10.64 0.30
CA VAL A 84 10.65 9.35 0.99
C VAL A 84 10.87 8.24 -0.03
N GLN A 85 12.01 7.54 0.05
CA GLN A 85 12.30 6.37 -0.78
C GLN A 85 12.15 5.09 0.04
N ILE A 86 11.23 4.20 -0.37
CA ILE A 86 11.04 2.87 0.22
C ILE A 86 11.43 1.83 -0.84
N GLN A 87 12.56 1.16 -0.64
CA GLN A 87 13.00 0.09 -1.53
C GLN A 87 12.46 -1.25 -1.04
N LEU A 88 11.54 -1.83 -1.80
CA LEU A 88 11.02 -3.17 -1.56
C LEU A 88 11.93 -4.21 -2.26
N PRO A 89 12.03 -5.46 -1.76
CA PRO A 89 12.73 -6.53 -2.46
C PRO A 89 12.20 -6.72 -3.90
N LEU A 90 13.05 -7.22 -4.81
CA LEU A 90 12.70 -7.49 -6.21
C LEU A 90 11.37 -8.24 -6.31
N GLY A 91 10.36 -7.61 -6.92
CA GLY A 91 9.00 -8.13 -7.07
C GLY A 91 7.89 -7.10 -6.81
N ASN A 92 8.17 -6.03 -6.05
CA ASN A 92 7.19 -4.99 -5.75
C ASN A 92 7.70 -3.62 -6.26
N THR A 93 7.42 -3.29 -7.52
CA THR A 93 7.76 -1.99 -8.11
C THR A 93 6.70 -0.94 -7.74
N ALA A 94 7.08 0.07 -6.96
CA ALA A 94 6.27 1.29 -6.83
C ALA A 94 6.68 2.26 -7.95
N THR A 95 5.80 2.44 -8.94
CA THR A 95 6.05 3.35 -10.07
C THR A 95 5.86 4.81 -9.62
N GLN A 96 6.71 5.73 -10.09
CA GLN A 96 6.59 7.16 -9.80
C GLN A 96 5.20 7.68 -10.22
N GLY A 97 4.49 8.34 -9.29
CA GLY A 97 3.11 8.81 -9.50
C GLY A 97 2.01 7.85 -9.04
N GLN A 98 2.36 6.65 -8.56
CA GLN A 98 1.42 5.75 -7.86
C GLN A 98 1.50 5.95 -6.34
N PRO A 99 0.37 5.99 -5.60
CA PRO A 99 0.40 6.05 -4.15
C PRO A 99 0.97 4.74 -3.57
N LEU A 100 1.99 4.86 -2.71
CA LEU A 100 2.54 3.73 -1.98
C LEU A 100 1.67 3.43 -0.75
N LEU A 101 1.04 2.25 -0.70
CA LEU A 101 0.20 1.80 0.41
C LEU A 101 1.03 1.16 1.53
N LEU A 102 0.97 1.71 2.74
CA LEU A 102 1.48 1.07 3.96
C LEU A 102 0.29 0.46 4.73
N ALA A 103 0.21 -0.86 4.81
CA ALA A 103 -0.81 -1.56 5.61
C ALA A 103 -0.22 -2.05 6.94
N SER A 104 -0.92 -1.83 8.05
CA SER A 104 -0.58 -2.44 9.36
C SER A 104 -1.26 -3.80 9.48
N ALA A 105 -0.48 -4.85 9.74
CA ALA A 105 -1.03 -6.15 10.12
C ALA A 105 -1.37 -6.12 11.62
N GLY A 106 -2.52 -5.55 11.97
CA GLY A 106 -3.14 -5.71 13.28
C GLY A 106 -4.02 -6.96 13.31
N ALA A 107 -4.00 -7.70 14.43
CA ALA A 107 -4.84 -8.87 14.67
C ALA A 107 -6.33 -8.47 14.85
N SER A 108 -6.96 -8.03 13.77
CA SER A 108 -8.40 -8.05 13.48
C SER A 108 -8.61 -7.38 12.12
N GLY A 109 -8.57 -8.21 11.08
CA GLY A 109 -9.10 -7.88 9.77
C GLY A 109 -8.20 -7.00 8.93
N LEU A 110 -7.89 -7.47 7.72
CA LEU A 110 -7.77 -6.55 6.60
C LEU A 110 -9.02 -5.66 6.66
N VAL A 111 -8.88 -4.37 6.91
CA VAL A 111 -9.79 -3.43 6.27
C VAL A 111 -9.37 -3.50 4.81
N ALA A 112 -9.82 -4.57 4.15
CA ALA A 112 -9.88 -4.62 2.72
C ALA A 112 -10.54 -3.30 2.34
N TRP A 113 -10.01 -2.68 1.31
CA TRP A 113 -10.57 -1.54 0.60
C TRP A 113 -11.97 -1.84 -0.01
N SER A 114 -12.76 -2.70 0.64
CA SER A 114 -14.17 -2.96 0.41
C SER A 114 -15.05 -1.75 0.76
N ASN A 115 -14.57 -0.82 1.60
CA ASN A 115 -15.40 0.22 2.20
C ASN A 115 -14.94 1.67 1.93
N LEU A 116 -13.95 1.88 1.05
CA LEU A 116 -13.88 3.15 0.33
C LEU A 116 -14.86 3.05 -0.83
N GLN A 117 -16.12 3.33 -0.53
CA GLN A 117 -17.20 3.46 -1.48
C GLN A 117 -16.76 4.38 -2.63
N GLU A 118 -16.51 3.78 -3.81
CA GLU A 118 -16.36 4.40 -5.15
C GLU A 118 -16.12 5.92 -5.18
N SER A 119 -15.00 6.37 -4.63
CA SER A 119 -14.67 7.78 -4.52
C SER A 119 -13.47 8.07 -5.42
N PHE A 120 -13.74 8.65 -6.59
CA PHE A 120 -12.80 9.29 -7.54
C PHE A 120 -11.90 8.41 -8.43
N ILE A 121 -12.43 7.36 -9.06
CA ILE A 121 -12.04 7.14 -10.46
C ILE A 121 -13.10 7.87 -11.27
N ASP A 122 -12.75 9.05 -11.80
CA ASP A 122 -13.56 9.66 -12.85
C ASP A 122 -13.80 8.60 -13.92
N PRO A 123 -15.04 8.43 -14.40
CA PRO A 123 -15.30 7.47 -15.47
C PRO A 123 -14.38 7.74 -16.64
N VAL A 124 -13.50 6.78 -16.92
CA VAL A 124 -12.59 6.89 -18.05
C VAL A 124 -13.37 6.54 -19.30
N ASN A 125 -13.25 7.40 -20.31
CA ASN A 125 -13.73 7.07 -21.65
C ASN A 125 -12.72 6.11 -22.29
N VAL A 126 -13.10 4.85 -22.45
CA VAL A 126 -12.27 3.82 -23.06
C VAL A 126 -12.81 3.52 -24.46
N THR A 127 -12.00 3.80 -25.48
CA THR A 127 -12.38 3.44 -26.85
C THR A 127 -12.32 1.93 -27.06
N ILE A 128 -13.41 1.35 -27.56
CA ILE A 128 -13.47 -0.05 -27.99
C ILE A 128 -13.68 -0.12 -29.50
N THR A 129 -13.15 -1.16 -30.14
CA THR A 129 -13.24 -1.36 -31.61
C THR A 129 -13.95 -2.65 -32.00
N ALA A 130 -14.13 -3.58 -31.06
CA ALA A 130 -14.75 -4.88 -31.28
C ALA A 130 -15.51 -5.36 -30.05
N GLY A 131 -16.41 -6.32 -30.25
CA GLY A 131 -17.09 -7.02 -29.17
C GLY A 131 -16.11 -7.89 -28.37
N ARG A 132 -16.35 -8.02 -27.07
CA ARG A 132 -15.53 -8.83 -26.16
C ARG A 132 -16.30 -9.23 -24.90
N THR A 133 -15.72 -10.15 -24.14
CA THR A 133 -16.18 -10.42 -22.79
C THR A 133 -15.74 -9.27 -21.87
N LEU A 134 -16.68 -8.80 -21.04
CA LEU A 134 -16.42 -7.80 -20.02
C LEU A 134 -15.62 -8.43 -18.88
N THR A 135 -14.78 -7.62 -18.25
CA THR A 135 -13.95 -8.00 -17.12
C THR A 135 -14.13 -7.00 -16.00
N ASP A 136 -13.67 -7.34 -14.81
CA ASP A 136 -13.68 -6.45 -13.66
C ASP A 136 -12.91 -5.13 -13.86
N ALA A 137 -12.03 -5.06 -14.86
CA ALA A 137 -11.33 -3.82 -15.23
C ALA A 137 -12.25 -2.79 -15.88
N ASP A 138 -13.38 -3.20 -16.45
CA ASP A 138 -14.36 -2.31 -17.11
C ASP A 138 -15.32 -1.64 -16.12
N HIS A 139 -15.21 -1.98 -14.84
CA HIS A 139 -16.13 -1.50 -13.83
C HIS A 139 -15.97 0.00 -13.61
N GLY A 140 -17.06 0.74 -13.79
CA GLY A 140 -17.07 2.20 -13.63
C GLY A 140 -16.79 2.98 -14.93
N ASP A 141 -16.15 2.32 -15.91
CA ASP A 141 -15.74 2.93 -17.18
C ASP A 141 -16.94 3.30 -18.08
N THR A 142 -16.66 4.20 -19.02
CA THR A 142 -17.53 4.50 -20.16
C THR A 142 -16.88 4.00 -21.45
N LEU A 143 -17.40 2.90 -22.00
CA LEU A 143 -16.89 2.33 -23.25
C LEU A 143 -17.47 3.09 -24.44
N VAL A 144 -16.60 3.69 -25.25
CA VAL A 144 -16.98 4.50 -26.42
C VAL A 144 -16.71 3.71 -27.70
N TYR A 145 -17.74 3.50 -28.51
CA TYR A 145 -17.66 2.75 -29.77
C TYR A 145 -18.01 3.63 -30.98
N SER A 146 -17.08 3.80 -31.92
CA SER A 146 -17.27 4.62 -33.13
C SER A 146 -17.41 3.82 -34.44
N GLY A 147 -17.52 2.49 -34.36
CA GLY A 147 -17.61 1.64 -35.54
C GLY A 147 -19.01 1.58 -36.17
N SER A 148 -19.09 1.02 -37.37
CA SER A 148 -20.33 0.89 -38.15
C SER A 148 -20.98 -0.48 -38.07
N SER A 149 -20.30 -1.47 -37.49
CA SER A 149 -20.79 -2.84 -37.33
C SER A 149 -21.40 -3.06 -35.95
N ASN A 150 -22.37 -3.96 -35.84
CA ASN A 150 -22.89 -4.33 -34.53
C ASN A 150 -21.86 -5.17 -33.77
N ILE A 151 -21.65 -4.87 -32.49
CA ILE A 151 -20.75 -5.61 -31.60
C ILE A 151 -21.50 -6.13 -30.38
N THR A 152 -20.99 -7.21 -29.79
CA THR A 152 -21.56 -7.80 -28.57
C THR A 152 -20.58 -7.69 -27.41
N LEU A 153 -21.06 -7.17 -26.28
CA LEU A 153 -20.35 -7.20 -25.00
C LEU A 153 -20.96 -8.30 -24.13
N THR A 154 -20.15 -9.30 -23.80
CA THR A 154 -20.61 -10.47 -23.04
C THR A 154 -20.35 -10.28 -21.56
N ALA A 155 -21.38 -10.43 -20.71
CA ALA A 155 -21.30 -10.25 -19.26
C ALA A 155 -21.32 -11.61 -18.53
N PRO A 156 -20.18 -12.11 -18.04
CA PRO A 156 -20.13 -13.37 -17.31
C PRO A 156 -20.58 -13.22 -15.85
N ALA A 157 -21.07 -14.32 -15.25
CA ALA A 157 -21.48 -14.31 -13.84
C ALA A 157 -20.31 -14.09 -12.86
N SER A 158 -19.06 -14.29 -13.31
CA SER A 158 -17.84 -14.10 -12.52
C SER A 158 -17.47 -12.64 -12.25
N LEU A 159 -18.13 -11.66 -12.90
CA LEU A 159 -17.90 -10.24 -12.59
C LEU A 159 -18.21 -9.93 -11.13
N ARG A 160 -17.50 -8.97 -10.53
CA ARG A 160 -17.71 -8.55 -9.13
C ARG A 160 -19.15 -8.16 -8.83
N SER A 161 -19.56 -8.32 -7.58
CA SER A 161 -20.84 -7.77 -7.10
C SER A 161 -20.84 -6.24 -7.24
N GLY A 162 -21.98 -5.68 -7.65
CA GLY A 162 -22.09 -4.24 -7.92
C GLY A 162 -21.45 -3.77 -9.22
N PHE A 163 -20.92 -4.67 -10.05
CA PHE A 163 -20.36 -4.32 -11.36
C PHE A 163 -21.34 -3.45 -12.17
N PHE A 164 -20.84 -2.36 -12.75
CA PHE A 164 -21.55 -1.59 -13.76
C PHE A 164 -20.58 -1.05 -14.80
N VAL A 165 -21.08 -0.85 -16.02
CA VAL A 165 -20.34 -0.23 -17.13
C VAL A 165 -21.30 0.59 -17.99
N ARG A 166 -20.85 1.75 -18.45
CA ARG A 166 -21.60 2.60 -19.39
C ARG A 166 -21.07 2.39 -20.80
N VAL A 167 -21.94 2.54 -21.79
CA VAL A 167 -21.57 2.51 -23.21
C VAL A 167 -22.11 3.73 -23.92
N VAL A 168 -21.33 4.25 -24.86
CA VAL A 168 -21.69 5.35 -25.76
C VAL A 168 -21.37 4.94 -27.18
N VAL A 169 -22.38 4.97 -28.04
CA VAL A 169 -22.23 4.69 -29.47
C VAL A 169 -22.03 6.01 -30.21
N MET A 170 -20.85 6.21 -30.81
CA MET A 170 -20.54 7.36 -31.67
C MET A 170 -20.66 7.03 -33.16
N GLY A 171 -20.67 5.74 -33.52
CA GLY A 171 -20.82 5.24 -34.89
C GLY A 171 -22.24 4.81 -35.23
N THR A 172 -22.44 4.19 -36.38
CA THR A 172 -23.75 3.66 -36.81
C THR A 172 -24.01 2.23 -36.35
N GLY A 173 -22.98 1.52 -35.87
CA GLY A 173 -23.13 0.17 -35.32
C GLY A 173 -23.71 0.18 -33.91
N ALA A 174 -24.40 -0.88 -33.52
CA ALA A 174 -24.99 -1.02 -32.19
C ALA A 174 -24.13 -1.87 -31.24
N ILE A 175 -24.22 -1.60 -29.94
CA ILE A 175 -23.67 -2.45 -28.88
C ILE A 175 -24.81 -3.28 -28.29
N THR A 176 -24.68 -4.60 -28.35
CA THR A 176 -25.58 -5.56 -27.70
C THR A 176 -24.94 -6.12 -26.43
N PHE A 177 -25.65 -6.09 -25.31
CA PHE A 177 -25.27 -6.83 -24.11
C PHE A 177 -25.78 -8.27 -24.20
N ALA A 178 -24.88 -9.24 -24.03
CA ALA A 178 -25.24 -10.66 -24.04
C ALA A 178 -24.84 -11.32 -22.70
N PRO A 179 -25.62 -12.30 -22.21
CA PRO A 179 -25.22 -13.09 -21.06
C PRO A 179 -24.02 -13.98 -21.42
N GLY A 180 -23.01 -13.99 -20.56
CA GLY A 180 -21.97 -15.02 -20.56
C GLY A 180 -22.44 -16.28 -19.82
N SER A 181 -21.54 -17.25 -19.67
CA SER A 181 -21.84 -18.50 -18.95
C SER A 181 -22.36 -18.22 -17.53
N GLY A 182 -23.49 -18.83 -17.17
CA GLY A 182 -24.12 -18.72 -15.85
C GLY A 182 -24.77 -17.37 -15.53
N ALA A 183 -24.83 -16.44 -16.47
CA ALA A 183 -25.44 -15.11 -16.28
C ALA A 183 -26.79 -14.98 -17.00
N THR A 184 -27.59 -14.01 -16.56
CA THR A 184 -28.76 -13.51 -17.28
C THR A 184 -28.64 -12.00 -17.48
N VAL A 185 -28.95 -11.49 -18.66
CA VAL A 185 -29.02 -10.05 -18.93
C VAL A 185 -30.46 -9.72 -19.30
N ASN A 186 -31.07 -8.79 -18.57
CA ASN A 186 -32.45 -8.38 -18.76
C ASN A 186 -32.49 -6.91 -19.15
N GLY A 187 -33.43 -6.54 -20.03
CA GLY A 187 -33.65 -5.15 -20.43
C GLY A 187 -35.15 -4.90 -20.62
N PRO A 188 -35.55 -3.63 -20.76
CA PRO A 188 -36.95 -3.26 -20.98
C PRO A 188 -37.47 -3.99 -22.23
N GLN A 189 -38.59 -4.70 -22.10
CA GLN A 189 -39.22 -5.45 -23.20
C GLN A 189 -38.27 -6.46 -23.90
N GLY A 190 -37.21 -6.93 -23.23
CA GLY A 190 -36.20 -7.82 -23.82
C GLY A 190 -35.18 -7.12 -24.74
N GLN A 191 -35.18 -5.78 -24.80
CA GLN A 191 -34.22 -5.01 -25.58
C GLN A 191 -32.87 -4.97 -24.87
N LEU A 192 -31.83 -5.51 -25.53
CA LEU A 192 -30.47 -5.58 -24.99
C LEU A 192 -29.42 -4.84 -25.84
N SER A 193 -29.85 -4.27 -26.96
CA SER A 193 -28.98 -3.56 -27.88
C SER A 193 -29.26 -2.07 -27.84
N THR A 194 -28.23 -1.23 -27.92
CA THR A 194 -28.37 0.21 -28.11
C THR A 194 -29.12 0.52 -29.41
N GLY A 195 -29.89 1.61 -29.44
CA GLY A 195 -30.79 1.89 -30.55
C GLY A 195 -30.18 2.44 -31.82
N HIS A 196 -29.22 3.37 -31.73
CA HIS A 196 -28.70 4.15 -32.87
C HIS A 196 -27.44 4.93 -32.49
N GLN A 197 -26.88 5.68 -33.44
CA GLN A 197 -25.80 6.63 -33.18
C GLN A 197 -26.19 7.59 -32.05
N TYR A 198 -25.24 7.89 -31.18
CA TYR A 198 -25.36 8.66 -29.94
C TYR A 198 -26.22 8.01 -28.85
N ALA A 199 -26.60 6.75 -29.02
CA ALA A 199 -27.26 6.01 -27.94
C ALA A 199 -26.28 5.77 -26.77
N THR A 200 -26.80 5.94 -25.56
CA THR A 200 -26.12 5.65 -24.31
C THR A 200 -26.89 4.60 -23.53
N ALA A 201 -26.18 3.64 -22.97
CA ALA A 201 -26.78 2.60 -22.13
C ALA A 201 -25.83 2.22 -20.98
N GLU A 202 -26.40 1.64 -19.93
CA GLU A 202 -25.65 1.09 -18.81
C GLU A 202 -26.05 -0.38 -18.62
N LEU A 203 -25.07 -1.21 -18.27
CA LEU A 203 -25.29 -2.55 -17.77
C LEU A 203 -24.89 -2.58 -16.30
N ARG A 204 -25.79 -3.02 -15.42
CA ARG A 204 -25.54 -3.13 -13.97
C ARG A 204 -25.84 -4.52 -13.46
N LYS A 205 -24.94 -5.08 -12.67
CA LYS A 205 -25.12 -6.34 -11.97
C LYS A 205 -25.98 -6.12 -10.73
N VAL A 206 -27.13 -6.78 -10.67
CA VAL A 206 -28.13 -6.59 -9.59
C VAL A 206 -28.17 -7.76 -8.60
N THR A 207 -27.78 -8.96 -9.04
CA THR A 207 -27.60 -10.14 -8.18
C THR A 207 -26.31 -10.87 -8.55
N SER A 208 -26.01 -12.01 -7.92
CA SER A 208 -24.82 -12.81 -8.25
C SER A 208 -24.75 -13.27 -9.71
N THR A 209 -25.90 -13.45 -10.38
CA THR A 209 -25.99 -13.95 -11.76
C THR A 209 -26.82 -13.07 -12.70
N ALA A 210 -27.57 -12.09 -12.18
CA ALA A 210 -28.44 -11.25 -12.99
C ALA A 210 -27.87 -9.84 -13.21
N PHE A 211 -27.97 -9.39 -14.46
CA PHE A 211 -27.69 -8.04 -14.89
C PHE A 211 -28.96 -7.39 -15.45
N VAL A 212 -29.03 -6.07 -15.32
CA VAL A 212 -30.06 -5.23 -15.93
C VAL A 212 -29.37 -4.22 -16.84
N ALA A 213 -29.76 -4.20 -18.10
CA ALA A 213 -29.42 -3.17 -19.07
C ALA A 213 -30.52 -2.10 -19.10
N PHE A 214 -30.14 -0.82 -19.10
CA PHE A 214 -31.06 0.30 -19.22
C PHE A 214 -30.43 1.49 -19.96
N GLY A 215 -31.24 2.47 -20.35
CA GLY A 215 -30.83 3.61 -21.19
C GLY A 215 -31.53 3.60 -22.55
N ASN A 216 -30.89 4.13 -23.58
CA ASN A 216 -31.40 4.15 -24.95
C ASN A 216 -31.19 2.79 -25.65
N LEU A 217 -32.01 1.82 -25.26
CA LEU A 217 -32.04 0.46 -25.80
C LEU A 217 -33.18 0.32 -26.83
N GLY A 218 -32.94 -0.49 -27.85
CA GLY A 218 -33.90 -0.80 -28.91
C GLY A 218 -33.93 0.21 -30.07
N ASN A 219 -34.35 -0.25 -31.24
CA ASN A 219 -34.59 0.64 -32.38
C ASN A 219 -35.82 1.49 -32.05
N ILE A 220 -35.65 2.79 -31.77
CA ILE A 220 -36.80 3.72 -31.72
C ILE A 220 -37.24 3.87 -33.17
N ALA A 221 -38.31 3.15 -33.52
CA ALA A 221 -39.05 3.38 -34.75
C ALA A 221 -39.81 4.71 -34.65
#